data_AF-A0A348ZTX6-F1
#
_entry.id   AF-A0A348ZTX6-F1
#
_cell.length_a   1.000
_cell.length_b   1.000
_cell.length_c   1.000
_cell.angle_alpha   90.00
_cell.angle_beta   90.00
_cell.angle_gamma   90.00
#
_symmetry.space_group_name_H-M   'P 1'
#
loop_
_entity.id
_entity.type
_entity.pdbx_description
1 polymer ?
#
loop_
_entity_poly.entity_id
_entity_poly.type
_entity_poly.pdbx_seq_one_letter_code
_entity_poly.pdbx_strand_id
1 'polypeptide(L)'
;MASIRFLVNPQRFAFFRGVAERLLGSRLHGSCILDVDCGGGFLTEGPCTLGLRAWGFDVSYNSAIPVKRHATLGHHGFSITYVQGFAERLPFKDHSFDLVPCCDILEHVADRQTVLGEISRVLRPGGSSFTGPSTGPS
;
A
#
# COMPACT_ATOMS: atom_id res chain seq x y z
N MET A 1 29.25 -5.76 -5.25
CA MET A 1 27.78 -5.97 -5.33
C MET A 1 27.12 -5.08 -4.29
N ALA A 2 26.54 -3.96 -4.69
CA ALA A 2 25.84 -3.07 -3.77
C ALA A 2 24.49 -3.70 -3.40
N SER A 3 24.34 -4.17 -2.16
CA SER A 3 23.05 -4.56 -1.62
C SER A 3 22.29 -3.30 -1.26
N ILE A 4 21.32 -2.89 -2.09
CA ILE A 4 20.34 -1.87 -1.71
C ILE A 4 19.48 -2.52 -0.61
N ARG A 5 19.72 -2.14 0.64
CA ARG A 5 18.83 -2.45 1.76
C ARG A 5 17.83 -1.30 1.83
N PHE A 6 16.59 -1.55 1.44
CA PHE A 6 15.49 -0.63 1.70
C PHE A 6 15.28 -0.62 3.23
N LEU A 7 15.86 0.37 3.89
CA LEU A 7 15.66 0.58 5.31
C LEU A 7 14.22 1.03 5.51
N VAL A 8 13.51 0.27 6.34
CA VAL A 8 12.18 0.68 6.79
C VAL A 8 12.35 1.98 7.59
N ASN A 9 11.94 3.15 7.04
CA ASN A 9 11.71 4.36 7.82
C ASN A 9 10.81 4.05 9.03
N PRO A 10 11.34 4.01 10.26
CA PRO A 10 10.58 3.55 11.41
C PRO A 10 9.40 4.45 11.76
N GLN A 11 9.51 5.76 11.49
CA GLN A 11 8.46 6.74 11.77
C GLN A 11 7.25 6.52 10.86
N ARG A 12 7.50 6.33 9.56
CA ARG A 12 6.44 6.04 8.57
C ARG A 12 5.71 4.74 8.90
N PHE A 13 6.43 3.71 9.34
CA PHE A 13 5.81 2.44 9.72
C PHE A 13 5.01 2.53 11.03
N ALA A 14 5.54 3.23 12.03
CA ALA A 14 4.83 3.45 13.29
C ALA A 14 3.53 4.23 13.08
N PHE A 15 3.58 5.28 12.26
CA PHE A 15 2.38 6.05 11.89
C PHE A 15 1.36 5.16 11.16
N PHE A 16 1.79 4.46 10.11
CA PHE A 16 0.94 3.53 9.38
C PHE A 16 0.29 2.49 10.30
N ARG A 17 1.07 1.86 11.19
CA ARG A 17 0.58 0.87 12.16
C ARG A 17 -0.54 1.46 13.02
N GLY A 18 -0.30 2.63 13.62
CA GLY A 18 -1.29 3.28 14.49
C GLY A 18 -2.60 3.61 13.76
N VAL A 19 -2.50 4.07 12.51
CA VAL A 19 -3.68 4.34 11.67
C VAL A 19 -4.39 3.04 11.29
N ALA A 20 -3.66 2.01 10.86
CA ALA A 20 -4.23 0.72 10.49
C ALA A 20 -4.94 0.04 11.66
N GLU A 21 -4.34 0.04 12.85
CA GLU A 21 -4.94 -0.48 14.09
C GLU A 21 -6.21 0.28 14.46
N ARG A 22 -6.22 1.60 14.31
CA ARG A 22 -7.40 2.43 14.58
C ARG A 22 -8.55 2.17 13.59
N LEU A 23 -8.24 2.03 12.30
CA LEU A 23 -9.25 1.90 11.23
C LEU A 23 -9.79 0.47 11.12
N LEU A 24 -8.92 -0.53 11.27
CA LEU A 24 -9.29 -1.95 11.11
C LEU A 24 -9.67 -2.60 12.44
N GLY A 25 -9.09 -2.16 13.57
CA GLY A 25 -9.35 -2.72 14.88
C GLY A 25 -9.13 -4.24 14.91
N SER A 26 -10.14 -4.98 15.38
CA SER A 26 -10.12 -6.45 15.42
C SER A 26 -10.03 -7.12 14.04
N ARG A 27 -10.31 -6.41 12.94
CA ARG A 27 -10.24 -6.93 11.56
C ARG A 27 -8.85 -6.86 10.95
N LEU A 28 -7.88 -6.27 11.65
CA LEU A 28 -6.54 -6.02 11.11
C LEU A 28 -5.87 -7.30 10.56
N HIS A 29 -5.95 -8.41 11.28
CA HIS A 29 -5.34 -9.66 10.82
C HIS A 29 -6.11 -10.25 9.62
N GLY A 30 -5.41 -10.55 8.53
CA GLY A 30 -5.96 -11.10 7.29
C GLY A 30 -6.60 -10.07 6.36
N SER A 31 -6.74 -8.81 6.78
CA SER A 31 -7.27 -7.74 5.94
C SER A 31 -6.38 -7.46 4.74
N CYS A 32 -7.00 -7.01 3.65
CA CYS A 32 -6.36 -6.73 2.37
C CYS A 32 -6.06 -5.23 2.25
N ILE A 33 -4.80 -4.89 1.97
CA ILE A 33 -4.33 -3.51 1.84
C ILE A 33 -3.72 -3.25 0.45
N LEU A 34 -4.07 -2.12 -0.15
CA LEU A 34 -3.42 -1.60 -1.36
C LEU A 34 -2.68 -0.30 -1.04
N ASP A 35 -1.37 -0.30 -1.20
CA ASP A 35 -0.52 0.88 -1.12
C ASP A 35 -0.35 1.49 -2.51
N VAL A 36 -0.98 2.65 -2.75
CA VAL A 36 -0.92 3.38 -4.02
C VAL A 36 0.26 4.36 -3.95
N ASP A 37 1.20 4.23 -4.89
CA ASP A 37 2.53 4.88 -4.93
C ASP A 37 3.56 4.29 -3.96
N CYS A 38 3.75 2.96 -4.06
CA CYS A 38 4.59 2.24 -3.12
C CYS A 38 6.10 2.52 -3.24
N GLY A 39 6.56 3.19 -4.30
CA GLY A 39 7.90 3.76 -4.47
C GLY A 39 9.08 2.78 -4.37
N GLY A 40 8.83 1.46 -4.41
CA GLY A 40 9.84 0.42 -4.20
C GLY A 40 9.76 -0.38 -2.89
N GLY A 41 8.63 -0.34 -2.17
CA GLY A 41 8.23 -1.46 -1.30
C GLY A 41 8.22 -1.23 0.21
N PHE A 42 8.38 0.01 0.67
CA PHE A 42 8.41 0.31 2.11
C PHE A 42 7.07 0.03 2.83
N LEU A 43 5.97 0.57 2.32
CA LEU A 43 4.63 0.41 2.92
C LEU A 43 4.01 -0.94 2.59
N THR A 44 4.66 -1.77 1.77
CA THR A 44 4.12 -3.07 1.38
C THR A 44 4.67 -4.21 2.24
N GLU A 45 5.92 -4.13 2.71
CA GLU A 45 6.52 -5.15 3.59
C GLU A 45 6.09 -5.03 5.05
N GLY A 46 6.01 -3.80 5.57
CA GLY A 46 5.57 -3.51 6.94
C GLY A 46 4.21 -4.13 7.30
N PRO A 47 3.14 -3.95 6.49
CA PRO A 47 1.83 -4.52 6.77
C PRO A 47 1.82 -6.05 6.95
N CYS A 48 2.67 -6.79 6.23
CA CYS A 48 2.74 -8.23 6.38
C CYS A 48 3.21 -8.66 7.78
N THR A 49 4.03 -7.84 8.45
CA THR A 49 4.40 -8.06 9.87
C THR A 49 3.22 -7.87 10.83
N LEU A 50 2.17 -7.17 10.38
CA LEU A 50 0.91 -6.98 11.11
C LEU A 50 -0.15 -8.04 10.75
N GLY A 51 0.19 -9.00 9.88
CA GLY A 51 -0.72 -10.02 9.40
C GLY A 51 -1.67 -9.55 8.27
N LEU A 52 -1.37 -8.42 7.64
CA LEU A 52 -2.12 -7.94 6.48
C LEU A 52 -1.64 -8.61 5.19
N ARG A 53 -2.56 -8.78 4.23
CA ARG A 53 -2.26 -9.18 2.86
C ARG A 53 -2.05 -7.91 2.03
N ALA A 54 -0.84 -7.72 1.48
CA ALA A 54 -0.46 -6.43 0.93
C ALA A 54 -0.25 -6.45 -0.59
N TRP A 55 -0.72 -5.38 -1.23
CA TRP A 55 -0.49 -5.05 -2.63
C TRP A 55 0.21 -3.69 -2.71
N GLY A 56 1.26 -3.60 -3.51
CA GLY A 56 1.93 -2.34 -3.84
C GLY A 56 1.65 -1.97 -5.28
N PHE A 57 1.27 -0.72 -5.52
CA PHE A 57 1.00 -0.17 -6.85
C PHE A 57 1.83 1.08 -7.11
N ASP A 58 2.43 1.23 -8.29
CA ASP A 58 3.25 2.41 -8.63
C ASP A 58 3.38 2.60 -10.15
N VAL A 59 3.46 3.85 -10.61
CA VAL A 59 3.63 4.19 -12.04
C VAL A 59 5.08 4.00 -12.53
N SER A 60 6.03 4.29 -11.64
CA SER A 60 7.46 4.35 -11.89
C SER A 60 8.18 3.02 -11.64
N TYR A 61 7.45 1.96 -11.29
CA TYR A 61 8.04 0.66 -11.01
C TYR A 61 8.82 0.13 -12.24
N ASN A 62 10.13 0.29 -12.22
CA ASN A 62 10.99 -0.09 -13.33
C ASN A 62 11.07 -1.62 -13.40
N SER A 63 10.66 -2.18 -14.54
CA SER A 63 10.54 -3.63 -14.81
C SER A 63 11.85 -4.44 -14.68
N ALA A 64 12.97 -3.78 -14.40
CA ALA A 64 14.27 -4.38 -14.07
C ALA A 64 14.31 -5.06 -12.67
N ILE A 65 13.33 -4.80 -11.80
CA ILE A 65 13.14 -5.55 -10.56
C ILE A 65 12.04 -6.59 -10.84
N PRO A 66 12.33 -7.91 -10.78
CA PRO A 66 11.39 -8.93 -11.26
C PRO A 66 10.00 -8.78 -10.62
N VAL A 67 8.99 -8.68 -11.49
CA VAL A 67 7.52 -8.64 -11.26
C VAL A 67 6.97 -9.88 -10.52
N LYS A 68 7.82 -10.66 -9.88
CA LYS A 68 7.46 -11.72 -8.94
C LYS A 68 8.45 -11.71 -7.80
N ARG A 69 8.31 -10.76 -6.88
CA ARG A 69 8.56 -11.10 -5.49
C ARG A 69 7.21 -11.46 -4.89
N HIS A 70 6.86 -12.75 -5.00
CA HIS A 70 6.21 -13.42 -3.89
C HIS A 70 7.21 -13.26 -2.75
N ALA A 71 7.17 -12.12 -2.04
CA ALA A 71 8.08 -11.87 -0.96
C ALA A 71 7.63 -12.83 0.14
N THR A 72 8.23 -14.02 0.13
CA THR A 72 8.22 -14.98 1.24
C THR A 72 9.06 -14.41 2.39
N LEU A 73 8.84 -13.14 2.73
CA LEU A 73 9.53 -12.41 3.79
C LEU A 73 8.50 -11.89 4.79
N GLY A 74 7.55 -12.76 5.13
CA GLY A 74 6.79 -12.63 6.35
C GLY A 74 7.00 -13.92 7.11
N HIS A 75 7.54 -13.84 8.32
CA HIS A 75 7.66 -14.95 9.28
C HIS A 75 6.30 -15.61 9.66
N HIS A 76 5.23 -15.33 8.91
CA HIS A 76 3.84 -15.70 9.13
C HIS A 76 3.08 -16.12 7.84
N GLY A 77 3.75 -16.32 6.71
CA GLY A 77 3.12 -16.88 5.50
C GLY A 77 2.25 -15.91 4.66
N PHE A 78 2.40 -14.59 4.86
CA PHE A 78 1.70 -13.59 4.05
C PHE A 78 2.49 -13.21 2.79
N SER A 79 1.78 -13.07 1.67
CA SER A 79 2.34 -12.75 0.36
C SER A 79 2.16 -11.28 0.01
N ILE A 80 3.17 -10.69 -0.63
CA ILE A 80 3.10 -9.36 -1.25
C ILE A 80 2.93 -9.49 -2.76
N THR A 81 2.09 -8.64 -3.36
CA THR A 81 1.94 -8.53 -4.82
C THR A 81 2.24 -7.11 -5.27
N TYR A 82 3.13 -6.94 -6.25
CA TYR A 82 3.42 -5.65 -6.86
C TYR A 82 2.76 -5.53 -8.23
N VAL A 83 2.19 -4.37 -8.52
CA VAL A 83 1.47 -4.07 -9.77
C VAL A 83 1.92 -2.71 -10.29
N GLN A 84 2.27 -2.63 -11.57
CA GLN A 84 2.61 -1.36 -12.21
C GLN A 84 1.39 -0.80 -12.96
N GLY A 85 1.19 0.50 -12.90
CA GLY A 85 0.18 1.18 -13.71
C GLY A 85 -0.04 2.64 -13.32
N PHE A 86 -1.02 3.27 -13.96
CA PHE A 86 -1.48 4.62 -13.65
C PHE A 86 -2.60 4.57 -12.60
N ALA A 87 -2.53 5.41 -11.57
CA ALA A 87 -3.49 5.40 -10.46
C ALA A 87 -4.90 5.82 -10.90
N GLU A 88 -5.01 6.52 -12.03
CA GLU A 88 -6.26 6.87 -12.70
C GLU A 88 -7.03 5.64 -13.20
N ARG A 89 -6.39 4.45 -13.23
CA ARG A 89 -7.03 3.19 -13.61
C ARG A 89 -6.39 2.02 -12.87
N LEU A 90 -6.90 1.72 -11.69
CA LEU A 90 -6.45 0.62 -10.85
C LEU A 90 -6.91 -0.74 -11.43
N PRO A 91 -5.99 -1.68 -11.71
CA PRO A 91 -6.32 -2.98 -12.32
C PRO A 91 -6.87 -3.99 -11.29
N PHE A 92 -7.70 -3.53 -10.35
CA PHE A 92 -8.32 -4.34 -9.32
C PHE A 92 -9.84 -4.31 -9.47
N LYS A 93 -10.50 -5.37 -9.00
CA LYS A 93 -11.96 -5.43 -8.95
C LYS A 93 -12.49 -4.47 -7.89
N ASP A 94 -13.74 -4.07 -8.06
CA ASP A 94 -14.49 -3.32 -7.06
C ASP A 94 -14.47 -4.08 -5.72
N HIS A 95 -14.42 -3.35 -4.62
CA HIS A 95 -14.51 -3.94 -3.27
C HIS A 95 -13.45 -5.03 -2.97
N SER A 96 -12.22 -4.80 -3.41
CA SER A 96 -11.09 -5.73 -3.19
C SER A 96 -10.35 -5.51 -1.88
N PHE A 97 -10.31 -4.26 -1.36
CA PHE A 97 -9.44 -3.88 -0.24
C PHE A 97 -10.19 -3.33 0.97
N ASP A 98 -9.66 -3.60 2.16
CA ASP A 98 -10.17 -3.07 3.43
C ASP A 98 -9.51 -1.72 3.77
N LEU A 99 -8.27 -1.51 3.33
CA LEU A 99 -7.50 -0.29 3.57
C LEU A 99 -6.75 0.12 2.30
N VAL A 100 -6.84 1.39 1.92
CA VAL A 100 -6.09 1.96 0.79
C VAL A 100 -5.41 3.27 1.21
N PRO A 101 -4.19 3.22 1.76
CA PRO A 101 -3.38 4.42 1.99
C PRO A 101 -3.10 5.12 0.65
N CYS A 102 -3.23 6.44 0.66
CA CYS A 102 -2.93 7.29 -0.49
C CYS A 102 -2.11 8.48 0.02
N CYS A 103 -0.84 8.21 0.30
CA CYS A 103 0.09 9.18 0.87
C CYS A 103 1.04 9.69 -0.20
N ASP A 104 1.30 10.99 -0.20
CA ASP A 104 2.33 11.66 -1.01
C ASP A 104 2.21 11.49 -2.55
N ILE A 105 1.06 11.00 -3.07
CA ILE A 105 0.82 10.80 -4.52
C ILE A 105 -0.13 11.85 -5.13
N LEU A 106 -1.11 12.35 -4.37
CA LEU A 106 -2.18 13.17 -4.97
C LEU A 106 -1.67 14.49 -5.57
N GLU A 107 -0.53 14.99 -5.12
CA GLU A 107 0.21 16.12 -5.68
C GLU A 107 0.89 15.84 -7.02
N HIS A 108 1.09 14.58 -7.37
CA HIS A 108 1.83 14.15 -8.56
C HIS A 108 0.94 13.61 -9.68
N VAL A 109 -0.34 13.33 -9.40
CA VAL A 109 -1.30 12.80 -10.39
C VAL A 109 -1.93 13.90 -11.23
N ALA A 110 -2.23 13.57 -12.49
CA ALA A 110 -2.84 14.51 -13.42
C ALA A 110 -4.30 14.79 -13.06
N ASP A 111 -5.04 13.76 -12.62
CA ASP A 111 -6.44 13.88 -12.22
C ASP A 111 -6.69 13.24 -10.84
N ARG A 112 -6.70 14.10 -9.82
CA ARG A 112 -6.94 13.71 -8.43
C ARG A 112 -8.34 13.13 -8.22
N GLN A 113 -9.35 13.63 -8.94
CA GLN A 113 -10.73 13.17 -8.76
C GLN A 113 -10.90 11.75 -9.28
N THR A 114 -10.30 11.46 -10.45
CA THR A 114 -10.30 10.12 -11.01
C THR A 114 -9.58 9.13 -10.09
N VAL A 115 -8.41 9.49 -9.54
CA VAL A 115 -7.68 8.64 -8.59
C VAL A 115 -8.49 8.36 -7.32
N LEU A 116 -9.11 9.39 -6.73
CA LEU A 116 -9.97 9.21 -5.56
C LEU A 116 -11.21 8.34 -5.87
N GLY A 117 -11.76 8.47 -7.08
CA GLY A 117 -12.84 7.61 -7.58
C GLY A 117 -12.41 6.14 -7.66
N GLU A 118 -11.24 5.87 -8.21
CA GLU A 118 -10.67 4.51 -8.29
C GLU A 118 -10.38 3.93 -6.90
N ILE A 119 -9.82 4.72 -5.98
CA ILE A 119 -9.60 4.30 -4.58
C ILE A 119 -10.93 3.93 -3.93
N SER A 120 -11.95 4.77 -4.08
CA SER A 120 -13.29 4.50 -3.56
C SER A 120 -13.90 3.22 -4.15
N ARG A 121 -13.73 3.01 -5.46
CA ARG A 121 -14.24 1.82 -6.17
C ARG A 121 -13.62 0.53 -5.64
N VAL A 122 -12.30 0.49 -5.45
CA VAL A 122 -11.60 -0.73 -5.01
C VAL A 122 -11.74 -0.99 -3.51
N LEU A 123 -12.20 -0.01 -2.72
CA LEU A 123 -12.52 -0.19 -1.32
C LEU A 123 -13.80 -1.02 -1.13
N ARG A 124 -13.77 -1.95 -0.19
CA ARG A 124 -14.97 -2.66 0.28
C ARG A 124 -15.93 -1.70 0.97
N PRO A 125 -17.24 -2.01 1.02
CA PRO A 125 -18.15 -1.33 1.94
C PRO A 125 -17.60 -1.41 3.38
N GLY A 126 -17.45 -0.25 4.04
CA GLY A 126 -16.82 -0.17 5.37
C GLY A 126 -15.28 -0.26 5.39
N GLY A 127 -14.65 -0.31 4.21
CA GLY A 127 -13.22 -0.07 4.04
C GLY A 127 -12.86 1.39 4.30
N SER A 128 -11.57 1.67 4.44
CA SER A 128 -11.10 3.03 4.71
C SER A 128 -9.93 3.41 3.82
N SER A 129 -9.83 4.70 3.49
CA SER A 129 -8.62 5.30 2.94
C SER A 129 -8.22 6.45 3.85
N PHE A 130 -6.92 6.73 3.89
CA PHE A 130 -6.41 7.95 4.48
C PHE A 130 -5.42 8.58 3.52
N THR A 131 -5.46 9.91 3.49
CA THR A 131 -4.62 10.76 2.64
C THR A 131 -3.83 11.72 3.54
N GLY A 132 -2.59 12.02 3.16
CA GLY A 132 -1.73 12.94 3.91
C GLY A 132 -0.27 12.50 3.92
N PRO A 133 0.59 13.23 4.64
CA PRO A 133 2.01 12.90 4.72
C PRO A 133 2.20 11.50 5.29
N SER A 134 3.07 10.71 4.66
CA SER A 134 3.29 9.32 5.10
C SER A 134 3.90 9.20 6.51
N THR A 135 4.48 10.28 7.05
CA THR A 135 5.07 10.33 8.41
C THR A 135 4.12 10.88 9.49
N GLY A 136 2.88 11.24 9.15
CA GLY A 136 1.95 11.91 10.07
C GLY A 136 2.13 13.42 10.13
N PRO A 137 1.32 14.14 10.95
CA PRO A 137 1.42 15.58 11.08
C PRO A 137 2.78 15.99 11.69
N SER A 138 3.41 17.00 11.07
CA SER A 138 4.65 17.62 11.51
C SER A 138 4.52 18.38 12.82
#